data_AF-A0A1I7TV20-F1
#
_entry.id   AF-A0A1I7TV20-F1
#
_cell.length_a   1.000
_cell.length_b   1.000
_cell.length_c   1.000
_cell.angle_alpha   90.00
_cell.angle_beta   90.00
_cell.angle_gamma   90.00
#
_symmetry.space_group_name_H-M   'P 1'
#
loop_
_entity.id
_entity.type
_entity.pdbx_description
1 polymer ?
#
loop_
_entity_poly.entity_id
_entity_poly.type
_entity_poly.pdbx_seq_one_letter_code
_entity_poly.pdbx_strand_id
1 'polypeptide(L)'
;MKETTRGDDARICVHYLALAHARLQNYDKSLSLLNSLLRTEPSNMQAKGLRNVVEKRMKREGLLGMGLVGGAAVLIGGIVIAGMTLKK
;
A
#
# COMPACT_ATOMS: atom_id res chain seq x y z
N MET A 1 11.13 22.82 -29.84
CA MET A 1 10.35 21.84 -29.05
C MET A 1 11.27 21.17 -28.04
N LYS A 2 11.55 21.80 -26.89
CA LYS A 2 12.40 21.20 -25.83
C LYS A 2 11.88 21.47 -24.40
N GLU A 3 10.90 22.37 -24.24
CA GLU A 3 10.25 22.62 -22.95
C GLU A 3 9.37 21.47 -22.43
N THR A 4 8.77 20.65 -23.31
CA THR A 4 7.74 19.68 -22.86
C THR A 4 8.31 18.47 -22.11
N THR A 5 9.54 18.04 -22.42
CA THR A 5 10.16 16.83 -21.84
C THR A 5 10.42 16.97 -20.34
N ARG A 6 10.88 18.14 -19.88
CA ARG A 6 11.22 18.36 -18.46
C ARG A 6 10.03 18.12 -17.52
N GLY A 7 8.81 18.43 -17.96
CA GLY A 7 7.59 18.20 -17.19
C GLY A 7 7.26 16.72 -17.07
N ASP A 8 7.41 15.96 -18.16
CA ASP A 8 7.14 14.53 -18.19
C ASP A 8 8.21 13.72 -17.44
N ASP A 9 9.49 14.07 -17.58
CA ASP A 9 10.59 13.48 -16.81
C ASP A 9 10.39 13.70 -15.30
N ALA A 10 9.94 14.88 -14.90
CA ALA A 10 9.65 15.19 -13.49
C ALA A 10 8.49 14.35 -12.96
N ARG A 11 7.43 14.14 -13.74
CA ARG A 11 6.27 13.31 -13.34
C ARG A 11 6.65 11.85 -13.19
N ILE A 12 7.45 11.33 -14.12
CA ILE A 12 8.01 9.97 -14.04
C ILE A 12 8.89 9.84 -12.79
N CYS A 13 9.77 10.82 -12.54
CA CYS A 13 10.59 10.84 -11.32
C CYS A 13 9.73 10.83 -10.05
N VAL A 14 8.68 11.65 -9.98
CA VAL A 14 7.75 11.69 -8.81
C VAL A 14 7.05 10.35 -8.62
N HIS A 15 6.64 9.67 -9.70
CA HIS A 15 6.05 8.34 -9.64
C HIS A 15 7.04 7.31 -9.04
N TYR A 16 8.29 7.29 -9.51
CA TYR A 16 9.31 6.37 -8.98
C TYR A 16 9.73 6.71 -7.55
N LEU A 17 9.77 7.99 -7.18
CA LEU A 17 10.05 8.43 -5.82
C LEU A 17 8.95 7.96 -4.86
N ALA A 18 7.67 8.08 -5.27
CA ALA A 18 6.56 7.57 -4.49
C ALA A 18 6.63 6.04 -4.32
N LEU A 19 7.03 5.31 -5.36
CA LEU A 19 7.27 3.87 -5.29
C LEU A 19 8.41 3.51 -4.32
N ALA A 20 9.52 4.27 -4.34
CA ALA A 20 10.64 4.08 -3.43
C ALA A 20 10.20 4.29 -1.97
N HIS A 21 9.47 5.37 -1.68
CA HIS A 21 8.90 5.60 -0.34
C HIS A 21 7.95 4.47 0.10
N ALA A 22 7.10 3.96 -0.81
CA ALA A 22 6.23 2.83 -0.51
C ALA A 22 6.98 1.54 -0.19
N ARG A 23 8.14 1.30 -0.81
CA ARG A 23 9.00 0.16 -0.49
C ARG A 23 9.72 0.31 0.84
N LEU A 24 10.04 1.55 1.23
CA LEU A 24 10.63 1.88 2.54
C LEU A 24 9.57 2.03 3.65
N GLN A 25 8.33 1.57 3.42
CA GLN A 25 7.20 1.69 4.36
C GLN A 25 6.84 3.12 4.77
N ASN A 26 7.35 4.12 4.05
CA ASN A 26 7.02 5.54 4.24
C ASN A 26 5.72 5.87 3.50
N TYR A 27 4.61 5.27 3.94
CA TYR A 27 3.34 5.33 3.23
C TYR A 27 2.75 6.73 3.14
N ASP A 28 2.83 7.53 4.20
CA ASP A 28 2.33 8.91 4.20
C ASP A 28 2.99 9.77 3.12
N LYS A 29 4.32 9.69 3.02
CA LYS A 29 5.10 10.41 1.99
C LYS A 29 4.76 9.91 0.58
N SER A 30 4.64 8.60 0.41
CA SER A 30 4.25 7.99 -0.87
C SER A 30 2.87 8.47 -1.33
N LEU A 31 1.87 8.43 -0.44
CA LEU A 31 0.50 8.85 -0.74
C LEU A 31 0.42 10.35 -1.01
N SER A 32 1.16 11.18 -0.26
CA SER A 32 1.24 12.62 -0.51
C SER A 32 1.75 12.93 -1.91
N LEU A 33 2.85 12.28 -2.33
CA LEU A 33 3.41 12.46 -3.67
C LEU A 33 2.43 12.03 -4.77
N LEU A 34 1.78 10.88 -4.60
CA LEU A 34 0.79 10.39 -5.55
C LEU A 34 -0.45 11.28 -5.63
N ASN A 35 -0.90 11.82 -4.51
CA ASN A 35 -2.03 12.76 -4.50
C ASN A 35 -1.66 14.09 -5.18
N SER A 36 -0.45 14.62 -4.97
CA SER A 36 0.02 15.79 -5.70
C SER A 36 0.11 15.53 -7.21
N LEU A 37 0.60 14.36 -7.62
CA LEU A 37 0.65 13.96 -9.03
C LEU A 37 -0.76 13.85 -9.64
N LEU A 38 -1.70 13.23 -8.93
CA LEU A 38 -3.09 13.06 -9.38
C LEU A 38 -3.90 14.37 -9.38
N ARG A 39 -3.51 15.37 -8.59
CA ARG A 39 -4.10 16.72 -8.69
C ARG A 39 -3.75 17.39 -10.01
N THR A 40 -2.53 17.18 -10.49
CA THR A 40 -2.07 17.70 -11.79
C THR A 40 -2.58 16.84 -12.95
N GLU A 41 -2.60 15.52 -12.78
CA GLU A 41 -3.02 14.55 -13.80
C GLU A 41 -4.08 13.57 -13.29
N PRO A 42 -5.34 14.00 -13.16
CA PRO A 42 -6.40 13.17 -12.62
C PRO A 42 -6.72 11.94 -13.50
N SER A 43 -6.33 11.95 -14.77
CA SER A 43 -6.54 10.83 -15.70
C SER A 43 -5.39 9.80 -15.67
N ASN A 44 -4.35 10.02 -14.86
CA ASN A 44 -3.19 9.12 -14.81
C ASN A 44 -3.53 7.80 -14.08
N MET A 45 -3.87 6.78 -14.87
CA MET A 45 -4.25 5.45 -14.37
C MET A 45 -3.10 4.73 -13.64
N GLN A 46 -1.84 4.96 -14.05
CA GLN A 46 -0.68 4.37 -13.36
C GLN A 46 -0.55 4.92 -11.93
N ALA A 47 -0.67 6.24 -11.75
CA ALA A 47 -0.62 6.87 -10.44
C ALA A 47 -1.79 6.42 -9.54
N LYS A 48 -3.00 6.27 -10.09
CA LYS A 48 -4.16 5.72 -9.36
C LYS A 48 -3.94 4.28 -8.91
N GLY A 49 -3.43 3.44 -9.82
CA GLY A 49 -3.12 2.04 -9.54
C GLY A 49 -2.10 1.90 -8.41
N LEU A 50 -1.00 2.66 -8.50
CA LEU A 50 0.03 2.67 -7.46
C LEU A 50 -0.54 3.16 -6.12
N ARG A 51 -1.34 4.23 -6.11
CA ARG A 51 -1.97 4.74 -4.87
C ARG A 51 -2.81 3.67 -4.19
N ASN A 52 -3.66 2.97 -4.94
CA ASN A 52 -4.51 1.92 -4.39
C ASN A 52 -3.69 0.75 -3.81
N VAL A 53 -2.59 0.36 -4.48
CA VAL A 53 -1.68 -0.69 -3.97
C VAL A 53 -1.00 -0.24 -2.67
N VAL A 54 -0.55 1.01 -2.61
CA VAL A 54 0.09 1.59 -1.41
C VAL A 54 -0.90 1.68 -0.25
N GLU A 55 -2.12 2.17 -0.48
CA GLU A 55 -3.19 2.24 0.53
C GLU A 55 -3.53 0.84 1.08
N LYS A 56 -3.61 -0.18 0.22
CA LYS A 56 -3.84 -1.57 0.64
C LYS A 56 -2.69 -2.11 1.48
N ARG A 57 -1.44 -1.84 1.11
CA ARG A 57 -0.26 -2.26 1.89
C ARG A 57 -0.19 -1.55 3.24
N MET A 58 -0.38 -0.24 3.26
CA MET A 58 -0.45 0.55 4.50
C MET A 58 -1.49 0.00 5.46
N LYS A 59 -2.70 -0.30 4.97
CA LYS A 59 -3.75 -0.90 5.81
C LYS A 59 -3.36 -2.29 6.31
N ARG A 60 -2.80 -3.15 5.46
CA ARG A 60 -2.38 -4.50 5.84
C ARG A 60 -1.28 -4.48 6.89
N GLU A 61 -0.27 -3.66 6.69
CA GLU A 61 0.89 -3.56 7.61
C GLU A 61 0.55 -2.79 8.89
N GLY A 62 -0.30 -1.77 8.81
CA GLY A 62 -0.85 -1.10 10.00
C GLY A 62 -1.70 -2.05 10.85
N LEU A 63 -2.50 -2.91 10.20
CA LEU A 63 -3.28 -3.94 10.90
C LEU A 63 -2.38 -5.03 11.51
N LEU A 64 -1.29 -5.42 10.84
CA LEU A 64 -0.29 -6.34 11.40
C LEU A 64 0.46 -5.73 12.60
N GLY A 65 0.77 -4.43 12.57
CA GLY A 65 1.39 -3.71 13.69
C GLY A 65 0.45 -3.56 14.90
N MET A 66 -0.83 -3.30 14.66
CA MET A 66 -1.85 -3.26 15.72
C MET A 66 -2.19 -4.65 16.28
N GLY A 67 -2.15 -5.70 15.44
CA GLY A 67 -2.43 -7.08 15.86
C GLY A 67 -1.35 -7.71 16.74
N LEU A 68 -0.11 -7.20 16.71
CA LEU A 68 0.97 -7.65 17.58
C LEU A 68 0.90 -7.01 18.99
N VAL A 69 0.39 -5.77 19.08
CA VAL A 69 0.31 -5.01 20.35
C VAL A 69 -1.00 -5.25 21.11
N GLY A 70 -2.09 -5.57 20.41
CA GLY A 70 -3.36 -6.00 21.03
C GLY A 70 -3.53 -7.50 20.91
N GLY A 71 -2.98 -8.27 21.87
CA GLY A 71 -2.93 -9.74 21.84
C GLY A 71 -4.17 -10.44 21.27
N ALA A 72 -4.07 -10.91 20.02
CA ALA A 72 -4.96 -11.89 19.43
C ALA A 72 -4.25 -12.61 18.28
N ALA A 73 -3.46 -13.63 18.62
CA ALA A 73 -3.01 -14.66 17.68
C ALA A 73 -4.18 -15.57 17.27
N VAL A 74 -5.19 -15.01 16.59
CA VAL A 74 -6.41 -15.75 16.24
C VAL A 74 -6.61 -15.71 14.72
N LEU A 75 -6.63 -16.91 14.14
CA LEU A 75 -7.18 -17.28 12.82
C LEU A 75 -6.25 -17.34 11.60
N ILE A 76 -5.13 -18.07 11.70
CA ILE A 76 -4.68 -18.93 10.59
C ILE A 76 -4.47 -20.33 11.15
N GLY A 77 -5.53 -21.14 11.24
CA GLY A 77 -5.46 -22.51 11.78
C GLY A 77 -6.70 -23.02 12.51
N GLY A 78 -7.87 -22.40 12.32
CA GLY A 78 -9.15 -22.80 12.93
C GLY A 78 -9.79 -24.07 12.35
N ILE A 79 -9.00 -25.10 12.08
CA ILE A 79 -9.49 -26.46 11.82
C ILE A 79 -8.56 -27.35 12.64
N VAL A 80 -9.06 -28.00 13.70
CA VAL A 80 -8.62 -29.34 14.19
C VAL A 80 -9.30 -29.75 15.51
N ILE A 81 -9.78 -28.85 16.38
CA ILE A 81 -10.15 -29.30 17.75
C ILE A 81 -11.56 -29.90 17.88
N ALA A 82 -12.46 -29.74 16.90
CA ALA A 82 -13.81 -30.32 16.99
C ALA A 82 -13.90 -31.83 16.69
N GLY A 83 -12.77 -32.55 16.56
CA GLY A 83 -12.74 -33.96 16.13
C GLY A 83 -12.45 -35.02 17.20
N MET A 84 -12.13 -34.66 18.46
CA MET A 84 -11.63 -35.63 19.46
C MET A 84 -12.58 -35.94 20.64
N THR A 85 -13.90 -35.76 20.51
CA THR A 85 -14.84 -36.07 21.62
C THR A 85 -16.11 -36.82 21.23
N LEU A 86 -16.04 -37.72 20.24
CA LEU A 86 -17.09 -38.73 20.03
C LEU A 86 -16.46 -40.11 19.95
N LYS A 87 -16.04 -40.62 21.12
CA LYS A 87 -15.80 -42.04 21.35
C LYS A 87 -16.67 -42.45 22.54
N LYS A 88 -17.83 -43.04 22.26
CA LYS A 88 -18.57 -43.92 23.16
C LYS A 88 -19.29 -44.97 22.33
#